data_AF-A0A432JVA8-F1
#
_entry.id   AF-A0A432JVA8-F1
#
_cell.length_a   1.000
_cell.length_b   1.000
_cell.length_c   1.000
_cell.angle_alpha   90.00
_cell.angle_beta   90.00
_cell.angle_gamma   90.00
#
_symmetry.space_group_name_H-M   'P 1'
#
loop_
_entity.id
_entity.type
_entity.pdbx_description
1 polymer ?
#
loop_
_entity_poly.entity_id
_entity_poly.type
_entity_poly.pdbx_seq_one_letter_code
_entity_poly.pdbx_strand_id
1 'polypeptide(L)'
;FGLGNATGLGLVPYALKHPDVLNAWAGVRELALANVRAMPATPERLDTLRRWIGRAHDHFGATDGDDRWPWLGPRSLADVTARIRRQVDAVADDRQPFDVLYRWAEEQDVETSELVVSLLIEIDEGIGDDELDDLLRVDESVPLDATMTVGELRALLDERYDWLDDLGLDGADGDHYWWVVSDNTDEPRRAERRVLEPAHREVAIDAALRIDALRRELDGMDGKVLLGEFLAGQPEHGSAVRRLVGNDQPYGEPRDNACGAGFLPLQLQRFQLAMYGMDNYSPKSTDWLRVTLFQGAPRMADLGPATSDDWVWPPRPTGAPA
;
A
#
# COMPACT_ATOMS: atom_id res chain seq x y z
N PHE A 1 -21.30 13.89 8.25
CA PHE A 1 -21.53 12.54 8.80
C PHE A 1 -20.33 11.68 8.38
N GLY A 2 -20.20 10.47 8.90
CA GLY A 2 -19.13 9.53 8.54
C GLY A 2 -19.41 8.17 9.18
N LEU A 3 -18.91 7.10 8.59
CA LEU A 3 -19.11 5.74 9.09
C LEU A 3 -17.79 5.24 9.68
N GLY A 4 -17.78 4.95 10.98
CA GLY A 4 -16.64 4.30 11.61
C GLY A 4 -16.59 2.83 11.21
N ASN A 5 -15.41 2.35 10.83
CA ASN A 5 -15.15 0.94 10.59
C ASN A 5 -13.91 0.48 11.35
N ALA A 6 -13.83 -0.82 11.61
CA ALA A 6 -12.66 -1.42 12.19
C ALA A 6 -12.34 -2.70 11.40
N THR A 7 -11.21 -2.68 10.69
CA THR A 7 -10.78 -3.81 9.87
C THR A 7 -9.84 -4.71 10.65
N GLY A 8 -10.09 -6.02 10.56
CA GLY A 8 -9.17 -7.05 11.02
C GLY A 8 -8.26 -7.55 9.90
N LEU A 9 -7.64 -8.70 10.11
CA LEU A 9 -6.61 -9.28 9.24
C LEU A 9 -7.09 -9.72 7.85
N GLY A 10 -8.39 -9.63 7.54
CA GLY A 10 -8.99 -10.11 6.29
C GLY A 10 -8.48 -9.44 5.01
N LEU A 11 -7.95 -8.22 5.10
CA LEU A 11 -7.42 -7.49 3.93
C LEU A 11 -6.02 -7.94 3.52
N VAL A 12 -5.19 -8.39 4.47
CA VAL A 12 -3.78 -8.76 4.20
C VAL A 12 -3.65 -9.84 3.13
N PRO A 13 -4.44 -10.93 3.15
CA PRO A 13 -4.36 -11.95 2.11
C PRO A 13 -4.69 -11.45 0.71
N TYR A 14 -5.57 -10.45 0.57
CA TYR A 14 -5.90 -9.90 -0.74
C TYR A 14 -4.68 -9.21 -1.33
N ALA A 15 -4.09 -8.28 -0.59
CA ALA A 15 -2.93 -7.53 -1.08
C ALA A 15 -1.73 -8.43 -1.42
N LEU A 16 -1.50 -9.51 -0.67
CA LEU A 16 -0.42 -10.46 -0.98
C LEU A 16 -0.71 -11.39 -2.17
N LYS A 17 -1.98 -11.58 -2.55
CA LYS A 17 -2.38 -12.50 -3.63
C LYS A 17 -2.57 -11.82 -4.99
N HIS A 18 -2.70 -10.50 -5.01
CA HIS A 18 -3.09 -9.74 -6.22
C HIS A 18 -2.01 -8.70 -6.59
N PRO A 19 -0.85 -9.14 -7.14
CA PRO A 19 0.29 -8.26 -7.40
C PRO A 19 -0.04 -7.20 -8.43
N ASP A 20 -0.71 -7.59 -9.51
CA ASP A 20 -0.96 -6.71 -10.64
C ASP A 20 -1.99 -5.64 -10.27
N VAL A 21 -2.92 -5.95 -9.36
CA VAL A 21 -3.84 -4.97 -8.76
C VAL A 21 -3.10 -3.96 -7.90
N LEU A 22 -2.17 -4.42 -7.06
CA LEU A 22 -1.33 -3.55 -6.25
C LEU A 22 -0.51 -2.61 -7.13
N ASN A 23 0.06 -3.16 -8.20
CA ASN A 23 0.82 -2.38 -9.17
C ASN A 23 -0.05 -1.35 -9.89
N ALA A 24 -1.27 -1.71 -10.30
CA ALA A 24 -2.20 -0.76 -10.92
C ALA A 24 -2.56 0.38 -9.96
N TRP A 25 -2.87 0.07 -8.69
CA TRP A 25 -3.17 1.08 -7.67
C TRP A 25 -2.00 2.03 -7.39
N ALA A 26 -0.78 1.50 -7.28
CA ALA A 26 0.41 2.33 -7.12
C ALA A 26 0.69 3.14 -8.40
N GLY A 27 0.59 2.51 -9.56
CA GLY A 27 0.87 3.10 -10.86
C GLY A 27 0.02 4.33 -11.17
N VAL A 28 -1.30 4.29 -10.90
CA VAL A 28 -2.15 5.48 -11.13
C VAL A 28 -1.76 6.65 -10.22
N ARG A 29 -1.34 6.38 -8.98
CA ARG A 29 -0.83 7.44 -8.08
C ARG A 29 0.51 8.00 -8.55
N GLU A 30 1.42 7.15 -9.01
CA GLU A 30 2.71 7.57 -9.55
C GLU A 30 2.55 8.41 -10.82
N LEU A 31 1.60 8.06 -11.70
CA LEU A 31 1.28 8.86 -12.88
C LEU A 31 0.73 10.24 -12.51
N ALA A 32 -0.23 10.31 -11.58
CA ALA A 32 -0.77 11.59 -11.09
C ALA A 32 0.34 12.46 -10.46
N LEU A 33 1.21 11.85 -9.65
CA LEU A 33 2.35 12.53 -9.06
C LEU A 33 3.35 13.02 -10.12
N ALA A 34 3.66 12.21 -11.12
CA ALA A 34 4.55 12.59 -12.22
C ALA A 34 4.00 13.76 -13.03
N ASN A 35 2.69 13.77 -13.30
CA ASN A 35 2.00 14.87 -13.98
C ASN A 35 2.16 16.18 -13.20
N VAL A 36 1.81 16.17 -11.91
CA VAL A 36 1.89 17.35 -11.05
C VAL A 36 3.31 17.89 -10.94
N ARG A 37 4.30 16.99 -10.80
CA ARG A 37 5.73 17.39 -10.76
C ARG A 37 6.19 18.07 -12.05
N ALA A 38 5.62 17.72 -13.19
CA ALA A 38 5.93 18.36 -14.46
C ALA A 38 5.27 19.74 -14.64
N MET A 39 4.25 20.07 -13.84
CA MET A 39 3.49 21.31 -14.00
C MET A 39 4.29 22.57 -13.62
N PRO A 40 4.10 23.68 -14.35
CA PRO A 40 4.66 24.97 -13.96
C PRO A 40 3.90 25.57 -12.78
N ALA A 41 4.57 26.46 -12.06
CA ALA A 41 3.93 27.34 -11.09
C ALA A 41 2.87 28.21 -11.78
N THR A 42 1.64 28.19 -11.25
CA THR A 42 0.64 29.25 -11.49
C THR A 42 0.09 29.71 -10.14
N PRO A 43 -0.34 30.98 -10.01
CA PRO A 43 -0.98 31.45 -8.79
C PRO A 43 -2.15 30.55 -8.36
N GLU A 44 -2.97 30.11 -9.31
CA GLU A 44 -4.17 29.30 -9.05
C GLU A 44 -3.83 27.92 -8.47
N ARG A 45 -2.78 27.26 -8.98
CA ARG A 45 -2.33 25.95 -8.50
C ARG A 45 -1.68 26.04 -7.12
N LEU A 46 -0.82 27.04 -6.93
CA LEU A 46 -0.20 27.31 -5.62
C LEU A 46 -1.26 27.64 -4.57
N ASP A 47 -2.26 28.45 -4.92
CA ASP A 47 -3.35 28.77 -4.00
C ASP A 47 -4.23 27.56 -3.70
N THR A 48 -4.46 26.68 -4.68
CA THR A 48 -5.17 25.41 -4.44
C THR A 48 -4.38 24.51 -3.48
N LEU A 49 -3.09 24.33 -3.70
CA LEU A 49 -2.22 23.57 -2.78
C LEU A 49 -2.20 24.18 -1.38
N ARG A 50 -2.08 25.51 -1.26
CA ARG A 50 -2.14 26.21 0.04
C ARG A 50 -3.48 26.01 0.75
N ARG A 51 -4.60 26.02 0.01
CA ARG A 51 -5.93 25.72 0.58
C ARG A 51 -5.99 24.30 1.14
N TRP A 52 -5.49 23.31 0.39
CA TRP A 52 -5.45 21.93 0.86
C TRP A 52 -4.58 21.74 2.11
N ILE A 53 -3.40 22.36 2.13
CA ILE A 53 -2.51 22.35 3.30
C ILE A 53 -3.19 23.01 4.52
N GLY A 54 -3.86 24.15 4.31
CA GLY A 54 -4.60 24.84 5.37
C GLY A 54 -5.73 23.98 5.93
N ARG A 55 -6.50 23.33 5.05
CA ARG A 55 -7.59 22.42 5.44
C ARG A 55 -7.06 21.22 6.22
N ALA A 56 -5.97 20.60 5.77
CA ALA A 56 -5.30 19.51 6.49
C ALA A 56 -4.83 19.97 7.88
N HIS A 57 -4.19 21.14 7.96
CA HIS A 57 -3.72 21.72 9.23
C HIS A 57 -4.87 21.93 10.22
N ASP A 58 -5.95 22.56 9.78
CA ASP A 58 -7.13 22.81 10.61
C ASP A 58 -7.81 21.51 11.05
N HIS A 59 -7.92 20.54 10.14
CA HIS A 59 -8.54 19.24 10.43
C HIS A 59 -7.73 18.45 11.47
N PHE A 60 -6.42 18.33 11.27
CA PHE A 60 -5.55 17.64 12.22
C PHE A 60 -5.43 18.38 13.54
N GLY A 61 -5.33 19.72 13.52
CA GLY A 61 -5.28 20.55 14.72
C GLY A 61 -6.58 20.55 15.54
N ALA A 62 -7.73 20.34 14.88
CA ALA A 62 -9.03 20.21 15.56
C ALA A 62 -9.35 18.78 16.04
N THR A 63 -8.53 17.80 15.67
CA THR A 63 -8.73 16.38 16.00
C THR A 63 -7.83 15.98 17.15
N ASP A 64 -8.42 15.51 18.25
CA ASP A 64 -7.65 15.05 19.41
C ASP A 64 -7.01 13.67 19.12
N GLY A 65 -5.70 13.57 19.31
CA GLY A 65 -4.97 12.31 19.23
C GLY A 65 -3.47 12.50 19.39
N ASP A 66 -2.83 11.55 20.06
CA ASP A 66 -1.36 11.43 20.12
C ASP A 66 -0.88 10.40 19.09
N ASP A 67 0.43 10.41 18.84
CA ASP A 67 1.10 9.40 18.03
C ASP A 67 0.81 8.00 18.56
N ARG A 68 0.58 7.07 17.63
CA ARG A 68 0.40 5.66 17.93
C ARG A 68 1.27 4.88 16.99
N TRP A 69 2.35 4.35 17.53
CA TRP A 69 3.26 3.50 16.77
C TRP A 69 2.45 2.51 15.91
N PRO A 70 2.80 2.38 14.62
CA PRO A 70 3.95 2.96 13.93
C PRO A 70 3.71 4.33 13.28
N TRP A 71 2.58 5.00 13.51
CA TRP A 71 2.18 6.21 12.78
C TRP A 71 2.09 7.45 13.66
N LEU A 72 2.24 8.60 13.02
CA LEU A 72 1.97 9.89 13.62
C LEU A 72 0.47 10.07 13.88
N GLY A 73 0.16 10.78 14.96
CA GLY A 73 -1.19 11.18 15.33
C GLY A 73 -1.54 12.57 14.80
N PRO A 74 -2.81 12.99 14.95
CA PRO A 74 -3.28 14.29 14.45
C PRO A 74 -2.44 15.49 14.90
N ARG A 75 -2.00 15.54 16.16
CA ARG A 75 -1.17 16.66 16.64
C ARG A 75 0.15 16.79 15.87
N SER A 76 0.88 15.69 15.70
CA SER A 76 2.12 15.67 14.94
C SER A 76 1.89 15.96 13.46
N LEU A 77 0.79 15.46 12.87
CA LEU A 77 0.42 15.78 11.49
C LEU A 77 0.08 17.27 11.29
N ALA A 78 -0.49 17.95 12.29
CA ALA A 78 -0.68 19.40 12.26
C ALA A 78 0.66 20.17 12.22
N ASP A 79 1.70 19.69 12.91
CA ASP A 79 3.04 20.26 12.82
C ASP A 79 3.70 19.97 11.46
N VAL A 80 3.49 18.76 10.92
CA VAL A 80 3.95 18.38 9.57
C VAL A 80 3.34 19.30 8.52
N THR A 81 2.02 19.53 8.53
CA THR A 81 1.35 20.45 7.59
C THR A 81 1.90 21.88 7.69
N ALA A 82 2.22 22.36 8.90
CA ALA A 82 2.84 23.66 9.08
C ALA A 82 4.26 23.73 8.48
N ARG A 83 5.03 22.63 8.54
CA ARG A 83 6.34 22.51 7.88
C ARG A 83 6.20 22.49 6.36
N ILE A 84 5.28 21.70 5.82
CA ILE A 84 4.98 21.64 4.38
C ILE A 84 4.59 23.03 3.87
N ARG A 85 3.73 23.76 4.60
CA ARG A 85 3.33 25.14 4.22
C ARG A 85 4.52 26.07 4.05
N ARG A 86 5.45 26.06 5.01
CA ARG A 86 6.67 26.89 4.93
C ARG A 86 7.51 26.52 3.70
N GLN A 87 7.61 25.23 3.38
CA GLN A 87 8.36 24.79 2.22
C GLN A 87 7.70 25.22 0.91
N VAL A 88 6.38 25.09 0.79
CA VAL A 88 5.64 25.59 -0.38
C VAL A 88 5.88 27.07 -0.61
N ASP A 89 5.83 27.88 0.45
CA ASP A 89 6.09 29.32 0.33
C ASP A 89 7.55 29.63 -0.04
N ALA A 90 8.52 28.80 0.41
CA ALA A 90 9.93 28.96 0.07
C ALA A 90 10.26 28.61 -1.39
N VAL A 91 9.50 27.70 -2.00
CA VAL A 91 9.74 27.23 -3.39
C VAL A 91 8.77 27.82 -4.42
N ALA A 92 7.83 28.67 -3.99
CA ALA A 92 6.74 29.18 -4.83
C ALA A 92 7.20 29.90 -6.10
N ASP A 93 8.38 30.54 -6.06
CA ASP A 93 8.96 31.28 -7.19
C ASP A 93 9.84 30.40 -8.11
N ASP A 94 9.99 29.10 -7.81
CA ASP A 94 10.71 28.16 -8.67
C ASP A 94 9.94 27.91 -9.98
N ARG A 95 10.66 27.49 -11.03
CA ARG A 95 10.05 27.11 -12.32
C ARG A 95 9.18 25.86 -12.18
N GLN A 96 9.54 24.93 -11.30
CA GLN A 96 8.84 23.67 -11.06
C GLN A 96 8.67 23.44 -9.54
N PRO A 97 7.86 24.27 -8.86
CA PRO A 97 7.77 24.27 -7.40
C PRO A 97 7.30 22.93 -6.82
N PHE A 98 6.46 22.20 -7.55
CA PHE A 98 5.93 20.90 -7.12
C PHE A 98 6.98 19.80 -7.14
N ASP A 99 7.86 19.78 -8.14
CA ASP A 99 9.00 18.85 -8.18
C ASP A 99 10.04 19.18 -7.11
N VAL A 100 10.30 20.47 -6.87
CA VAL A 100 11.20 20.89 -5.78
C VAL A 100 10.61 20.52 -4.42
N LEU A 101 9.31 20.69 -4.21
CA LEU A 101 8.61 20.26 -3.00
C LEU A 101 8.69 18.74 -2.81
N TYR A 102 8.45 17.97 -3.86
CA TYR A 102 8.55 16.50 -3.82
C TYR A 102 9.96 16.04 -3.45
N ARG A 103 11.01 16.57 -4.10
CA ARG A 103 12.40 16.22 -3.78
C ARG A 103 12.78 16.56 -2.35
N TRP A 104 12.30 17.70 -1.84
CA TRP A 104 12.46 18.02 -0.43
C TRP A 104 11.77 16.99 0.47
N ALA A 105 10.59 16.52 0.08
CA ALA A 105 9.81 15.53 0.82
C ALA A 105 10.48 14.15 0.84
N GLU A 106 11.22 13.76 -0.21
CA GLU A 106 12.02 12.53 -0.25
C GLU A 106 13.12 12.50 0.83
N GLU A 107 13.57 13.67 1.30
CA GLU A 107 14.57 13.80 2.37
C GLU A 107 13.95 13.83 3.79
N GLN A 108 12.61 13.73 3.89
CA GLN A 108 11.88 13.75 5.16
C GLN A 108 11.51 12.34 5.64
N ASP A 109 10.81 12.27 6.78
CA ASP A 109 10.17 11.05 7.26
C ASP A 109 9.01 10.61 6.35
N VAL A 110 8.71 9.31 6.35
CA VAL A 110 7.69 8.67 5.48
C VAL A 110 6.32 9.35 5.57
N GLU A 111 5.88 9.72 6.78
CA GLU A 111 4.57 10.37 6.96
C GLU A 111 4.52 11.75 6.29
N THR A 112 5.64 12.48 6.32
CA THR A 112 5.76 13.77 5.62
C THR A 112 5.82 13.59 4.12
N SER A 113 6.59 12.61 3.63
CA SER A 113 6.68 12.31 2.20
C SER A 113 5.32 11.95 1.63
N GLU A 114 4.60 11.02 2.26
CA GLU A 114 3.26 10.59 1.83
C GLU A 114 2.20 11.68 1.93
N LEU A 115 2.27 12.55 2.94
CA LEU A 115 1.36 13.69 3.04
C LEU A 115 1.61 14.71 1.93
N VAL A 116 2.88 14.99 1.58
CA VAL A 116 3.20 15.84 0.42
C VAL A 116 2.69 15.22 -0.86
N VAL A 117 2.93 13.93 -1.10
CA VAL A 117 2.45 13.23 -2.30
C VAL A 117 0.92 13.32 -2.39
N SER A 118 0.22 13.06 -1.28
CA SER A 118 -1.25 13.16 -1.25
C SER A 118 -1.74 14.58 -1.57
N LEU A 119 -1.13 15.61 -0.99
CA LEU A 119 -1.46 17.01 -1.27
C LEU A 119 -1.14 17.43 -2.72
N LEU A 120 -0.11 16.86 -3.33
CA LEU A 120 0.23 17.11 -4.73
C LEU A 120 -0.77 16.44 -5.67
N ILE A 121 -1.21 15.21 -5.38
CA ILE A 121 -2.20 14.52 -6.22
C ILE A 121 -3.54 15.29 -6.27
N GLU A 122 -3.92 15.98 -5.20
CA GLU A 122 -5.14 16.84 -5.17
C GLU A 122 -5.11 18.04 -6.12
N ILE A 123 -3.98 18.30 -6.79
CA ILE A 123 -3.87 19.34 -7.83
C ILE A 123 -3.56 18.76 -9.21
N ASP A 124 -3.66 17.43 -9.38
CA ASP A 124 -3.52 16.82 -10.70
C ASP A 124 -4.68 17.23 -11.63
N GLU A 125 -4.31 17.43 -12.89
CA GLU A 125 -5.19 17.82 -14.00
C GLU A 125 -4.89 16.95 -15.24
N GLY A 126 -4.02 15.93 -15.09
CA GLY A 126 -3.34 15.28 -16.21
C GLY A 126 -4.00 14.01 -16.72
N ILE A 127 -4.74 13.26 -15.88
CA ILE A 127 -5.36 11.99 -16.26
C ILE A 127 -6.88 12.12 -16.23
N GLY A 128 -7.55 11.68 -17.31
CA GLY A 128 -9.01 11.62 -17.35
C GLY A 128 -9.56 10.33 -16.75
N ASP A 129 -10.82 10.36 -16.30
CA ASP A 129 -11.49 9.22 -15.66
C ASP A 129 -11.48 7.95 -16.54
N ASP A 130 -11.76 8.06 -17.83
CA ASP A 130 -11.76 6.91 -18.76
C ASP A 130 -10.36 6.25 -18.87
N GLU A 131 -9.30 7.05 -18.84
CA GLU A 131 -7.91 6.56 -18.89
C GLU A 131 -7.53 5.89 -17.56
N LEU A 132 -7.96 6.45 -16.43
CA LEU A 132 -7.79 5.82 -15.10
C LEU A 132 -8.51 4.47 -15.02
N ASP A 133 -9.75 4.38 -15.51
CA ASP A 133 -10.53 3.15 -15.52
C ASP A 133 -9.83 2.03 -16.31
N ASP A 134 -9.25 2.36 -17.46
CA ASP A 134 -8.48 1.43 -18.27
C ASP A 134 -7.18 0.99 -17.56
N LEU A 135 -6.47 1.90 -16.89
CA LEU A 135 -5.25 1.59 -16.13
C LEU A 135 -5.52 0.72 -14.90
N LEU A 136 -6.73 0.78 -14.34
CA LEU A 136 -7.14 -0.05 -13.20
C LEU A 136 -7.66 -1.44 -13.61
N ARG A 137 -7.77 -1.71 -14.92
CA ARG A 137 -8.17 -3.01 -15.43
C ARG A 137 -6.98 -3.97 -15.51
N VAL A 138 -7.06 -5.05 -14.75
CA VAL A 138 -5.96 -6.00 -14.57
C VAL A 138 -6.32 -7.39 -15.10
N ASP A 139 -5.39 -8.03 -15.81
CA ASP A 139 -5.42 -9.47 -16.15
C ASP A 139 -4.33 -10.18 -15.34
N GLU A 140 -4.74 -10.98 -14.35
CA GLU A 140 -3.84 -11.70 -13.45
C GLU A 140 -3.48 -13.10 -13.99
N SER A 141 -3.71 -13.37 -15.28
CA SER A 141 -3.38 -14.67 -15.88
C SER A 141 -1.88 -14.82 -16.10
N VAL A 142 -1.31 -15.88 -15.49
CA VAL A 142 0.11 -16.20 -15.62
C VAL A 142 0.30 -17.53 -16.35
N PRO A 143 0.40 -17.51 -17.70
CA PRO A 143 0.72 -18.71 -18.46
C PRO A 143 2.16 -19.14 -18.17
N LEU A 144 2.36 -20.41 -17.82
CA LEU A 144 3.69 -20.97 -17.62
C LEU A 144 4.21 -21.60 -18.93
N ASP A 145 5.39 -21.20 -19.36
CA ASP A 145 6.13 -21.87 -20.41
C ASP A 145 6.91 -23.06 -19.84
N ALA A 146 6.41 -24.27 -20.08
CA ALA A 146 7.05 -25.51 -19.62
C ALA A 146 8.46 -25.74 -20.20
N THR A 147 8.85 -25.01 -21.25
CA THR A 147 10.17 -25.08 -21.88
C THR A 147 11.20 -24.15 -21.26
N MET A 148 10.77 -23.23 -20.38
CA MET A 148 11.69 -22.40 -19.61
C MET A 148 12.60 -23.29 -18.75
N THR A 149 13.84 -22.91 -18.59
CA THR A 149 14.87 -23.71 -17.92
C THR A 149 15.05 -23.30 -16.47
N VAL A 150 15.59 -24.21 -15.65
CA VAL A 150 16.01 -23.89 -14.27
C VAL A 150 17.03 -22.75 -14.25
N GLY A 151 17.94 -22.67 -15.23
CA GLY A 151 18.88 -21.56 -15.34
C GLY A 151 18.18 -20.20 -15.49
N GLU A 152 17.12 -20.14 -16.31
CA GLU A 152 16.30 -18.93 -16.48
C GLU A 152 15.51 -18.59 -15.20
N LEU A 153 14.94 -19.59 -14.51
CA LEU A 153 14.27 -19.36 -13.22
C LEU A 153 15.20 -18.74 -12.17
N ARG A 154 16.43 -19.24 -12.06
CA ARG A 154 17.42 -18.69 -11.14
C ARG A 154 17.76 -17.23 -11.49
N ALA A 155 17.96 -16.93 -12.77
CA ALA A 155 18.20 -15.55 -13.20
C ALA A 155 17.04 -14.60 -12.82
N LEU A 156 15.79 -15.05 -12.98
CA LEU A 156 14.62 -14.27 -12.56
C LEU A 156 14.56 -14.08 -11.03
N LEU A 157 14.96 -15.09 -10.25
CA LEU A 157 15.00 -14.98 -8.78
C LEU A 157 16.01 -13.93 -8.33
N ASP A 158 17.20 -13.93 -8.95
CA ASP A 158 18.27 -12.96 -8.65
C ASP A 158 17.85 -11.54 -9.04
N GLU A 159 17.13 -11.38 -10.16
CA GLU A 159 16.66 -10.09 -10.65
C GLU A 159 15.51 -9.50 -9.80
N ARG A 160 14.53 -10.34 -9.41
CA ARG A 160 13.24 -9.86 -8.89
C ARG A 160 13.07 -10.01 -7.38
N TYR A 161 13.86 -10.89 -6.75
CA TYR A 161 13.69 -11.29 -5.36
C TYR A 161 14.97 -11.16 -4.53
N ASP A 162 15.93 -10.34 -4.95
CA ASP A 162 17.13 -10.01 -4.18
C ASP A 162 16.80 -9.51 -2.75
N TRP A 163 15.71 -8.75 -2.61
CA TRP A 163 15.20 -8.22 -1.34
C TRP A 163 14.85 -9.29 -0.29
N LEU A 164 14.71 -10.57 -0.65
CA LEU A 164 14.51 -11.64 0.32
C LEU A 164 15.70 -11.77 1.27
N ASP A 165 16.90 -11.42 0.82
CA ASP A 165 18.15 -11.54 1.59
C ASP A 165 18.13 -10.62 2.84
N ASP A 166 17.38 -9.53 2.78
CA ASP A 166 17.24 -8.56 3.87
C ASP A 166 16.23 -9.00 4.95
N LEU A 167 15.44 -10.06 4.71
CA LEU A 167 14.35 -10.48 5.59
C LEU A 167 14.75 -11.49 6.67
N GLY A 168 15.96 -12.05 6.61
CA GLY A 168 16.43 -13.02 7.61
C GLY A 168 15.55 -14.26 7.74
N LEU A 169 15.10 -14.82 6.60
CA LEU A 169 14.09 -15.89 6.53
C LEU A 169 14.50 -17.19 7.25
N ASP A 170 15.79 -17.49 7.31
CA ASP A 170 16.33 -18.69 7.98
C ASP A 170 16.34 -18.59 9.53
N GLY A 171 16.03 -17.41 10.08
CA GLY A 171 15.98 -17.18 11.52
C GLY A 171 14.70 -17.68 12.19
N ALA A 172 14.74 -17.82 13.52
CA ALA A 172 13.56 -18.19 14.31
C ALA A 172 12.40 -17.19 14.21
N ASP A 173 12.70 -15.94 13.85
CA ASP A 173 11.72 -14.88 13.64
C ASP A 173 11.21 -14.82 12.20
N GLY A 174 11.87 -15.49 11.24
CA GLY A 174 11.48 -15.53 9.83
C GLY A 174 10.27 -16.42 9.56
N ASP A 175 10.09 -17.47 10.36
CA ASP A 175 8.93 -18.37 10.25
C ASP A 175 8.15 -18.45 11.57
N HIS A 176 7.63 -17.31 12.01
CA HIS A 176 7.08 -17.14 13.35
C HIS A 176 5.56 -17.35 13.43
N TYR A 177 4.81 -16.88 12.43
CA TYR A 177 3.35 -16.92 12.38
C TYR A 177 2.80 -17.91 11.34
N TRP A 178 1.76 -18.63 11.72
CA TRP A 178 0.78 -19.21 10.79
C TRP A 178 -0.29 -18.18 10.49
N TRP A 179 -0.74 -18.16 9.23
CA TRP A 179 -1.99 -17.51 8.83
C TRP A 179 -3.05 -18.57 8.56
N VAL A 180 -4.22 -18.45 9.18
CA VAL A 180 -5.30 -19.45 9.12
C VAL A 180 -6.66 -18.82 8.97
N VAL A 181 -7.63 -19.55 8.41
CA VAL A 181 -9.05 -19.16 8.45
C VAL A 181 -9.69 -19.65 9.75
N SER A 182 -10.31 -18.75 10.50
CA SER A 182 -10.98 -19.11 11.76
C SER A 182 -12.32 -19.83 11.54
N ASP A 183 -12.57 -20.90 12.29
CA ASP A 183 -13.87 -21.61 12.26
C ASP A 183 -15.05 -20.77 12.75
N ASN A 184 -14.80 -19.82 13.67
CA ASN A 184 -15.88 -19.07 14.30
C ASN A 184 -16.38 -17.91 13.42
N THR A 185 -15.48 -17.27 12.68
CA THR A 185 -15.78 -16.04 11.93
C THR A 185 -15.58 -16.18 10.43
N ASP A 186 -14.99 -17.29 9.95
CA ASP A 186 -14.57 -17.49 8.56
C ASP A 186 -13.66 -16.36 8.04
N GLU A 187 -12.85 -15.79 8.95
CA GLU A 187 -11.94 -14.68 8.66
C GLU A 187 -10.48 -15.12 8.85
N PRO A 188 -9.55 -14.57 8.05
CA PRO A 188 -8.12 -14.73 8.28
C PRO A 188 -7.70 -14.27 9.67
N ARG A 189 -6.87 -15.08 10.31
CA ARG A 189 -6.21 -14.83 11.59
C ARG A 189 -4.75 -15.21 11.47
N ARG A 190 -3.91 -14.71 12.39
CA ARG A 190 -2.56 -15.23 12.59
C ARG A 190 -2.36 -15.74 14.00
N ALA A 191 -1.53 -16.76 14.14
CA ALA A 191 -1.15 -17.35 15.43
C ALA A 191 0.31 -17.78 15.38
N GLU A 192 1.00 -17.73 16.51
CA GLU A 192 2.39 -18.21 16.58
C GLU A 192 2.43 -19.71 16.25
N ARG A 193 3.41 -20.11 15.44
CA ARG A 193 3.55 -21.50 14.98
C ARG A 193 3.68 -22.50 16.13
N ARG A 194 4.36 -22.11 17.21
CA ARG A 194 4.52 -22.95 18.42
C ARG A 194 3.21 -23.24 19.17
N VAL A 195 2.14 -22.49 18.87
CA VAL A 195 0.86 -22.56 19.60
C VAL A 195 -0.23 -23.24 18.77
N LEU A 196 -0.09 -23.26 17.44
CA LEU A 196 -1.13 -23.74 16.54
C LEU A 196 -0.55 -24.68 15.47
N GLU A 197 -1.13 -25.86 15.36
CA GLU A 197 -1.07 -26.67 14.14
C GLU A 197 -2.27 -26.29 13.27
N PRO A 198 -2.07 -25.81 12.02
CA PRO A 198 -3.12 -25.15 11.25
C PRO A 198 -4.22 -26.08 10.74
N ALA A 199 -4.06 -27.39 10.84
CA ALA A 199 -5.07 -28.40 10.49
C ALA A 199 -5.73 -28.17 9.10
N HIS A 200 -4.92 -27.86 8.09
CA HIS A 200 -5.35 -27.58 6.71
C HIS A 200 -6.18 -26.29 6.53
N ARG A 201 -6.07 -25.32 7.46
CA ARG A 201 -6.72 -24.00 7.40
C ARG A 201 -5.80 -22.88 6.94
N GLU A 202 -4.60 -23.21 6.46
CA GLU A 202 -3.58 -22.26 6.06
C GLU A 202 -4.08 -21.29 4.98
N VAL A 203 -3.82 -20.00 5.20
CA VAL A 203 -3.94 -18.99 4.16
C VAL A 203 -2.58 -18.90 3.47
N ALA A 204 -2.52 -19.29 2.20
CA ALA A 204 -1.29 -19.28 1.40
C ALA A 204 -0.85 -17.85 1.03
N ILE A 205 -0.25 -17.14 1.98
CA ILE A 205 0.32 -15.79 1.84
C ILE A 205 1.79 -15.72 2.31
N ASP A 206 2.39 -16.88 2.52
CA ASP A 206 3.79 -17.14 2.86
C ASP A 206 4.72 -17.02 1.63
N ALA A 207 4.49 -16.02 0.78
CA ALA A 207 5.16 -15.87 -0.53
C ALA A 207 6.69 -15.80 -0.40
N ALA A 208 7.21 -14.98 0.53
CA ALA A 208 8.64 -14.85 0.77
C ALA A 208 9.29 -16.22 1.11
N LEU A 209 8.68 -16.98 2.03
CA LEU A 209 9.17 -18.31 2.42
C LEU A 209 9.10 -19.32 1.27
N ARG A 210 8.03 -19.29 0.45
CA ARG A 210 7.87 -20.19 -0.69
C ARG A 210 8.86 -19.90 -1.81
N ILE A 211 9.16 -18.63 -2.06
CA ILE A 211 10.13 -18.21 -3.09
C ILE A 211 11.55 -18.53 -2.61
N ASP A 212 11.86 -18.33 -1.34
CA ASP A 212 13.14 -18.74 -0.77
C ASP A 212 13.32 -20.26 -0.79
N ALA A 213 12.28 -21.03 -0.48
CA ALA A 213 12.30 -22.49 -0.63
C ALA A 213 12.52 -22.91 -2.10
N LEU A 214 11.88 -22.23 -3.05
CA LEU A 214 12.14 -22.44 -4.48
C LEU A 214 13.61 -22.14 -4.82
N ARG A 215 14.16 -21.01 -4.36
CA ARG A 215 15.56 -20.64 -4.59
C ARG A 215 16.51 -21.75 -4.10
N ARG A 216 16.30 -22.27 -2.90
CA ARG A 216 17.10 -23.35 -2.30
C ARG A 216 16.99 -24.66 -3.07
N GLU A 217 15.79 -25.04 -3.48
CA GLU A 217 15.57 -26.26 -4.28
C GLU A 217 16.28 -26.15 -5.63
N LEU A 218 16.19 -24.97 -6.26
CA LEU A 218 16.83 -24.74 -7.54
C LEU A 218 18.35 -24.75 -7.42
N ASP A 219 19.01 -24.26 -6.36
CA ASP A 219 20.47 -24.01 -6.26
C ASP A 219 21.37 -25.23 -6.59
N GLY A 220 20.88 -26.46 -6.45
CA GLY A 220 21.63 -27.69 -6.75
C GLY A 220 21.37 -28.33 -8.13
N MET A 221 20.36 -27.87 -8.86
CA MET A 221 19.89 -28.53 -10.09
C MET A 221 20.72 -28.22 -11.34
N ASP A 222 20.67 -29.09 -12.36
CA ASP A 222 21.21 -28.75 -13.69
C ASP A 222 20.35 -27.64 -14.30
N GLY A 223 20.99 -26.53 -14.67
CA GLY A 223 20.32 -25.37 -15.25
C GLY A 223 19.61 -25.66 -16.57
N LYS A 224 19.86 -26.81 -17.22
CA LYS A 224 19.18 -27.24 -18.46
C LYS A 224 17.86 -27.98 -18.24
N VAL A 225 17.54 -28.35 -16.99
CA VAL A 225 16.25 -28.98 -16.65
C VAL A 225 15.12 -28.04 -17.04
N LEU A 226 14.09 -28.59 -17.68
CA LEU A 226 12.93 -27.83 -18.10
C LEU A 226 11.95 -27.62 -16.94
N LEU A 227 11.25 -26.49 -16.92
CA LEU A 227 10.28 -26.13 -15.91
C LEU A 227 9.17 -27.18 -15.79
N GLY A 228 8.73 -27.73 -16.92
CA GLY A 228 7.74 -28.81 -16.92
C GLY A 228 8.23 -30.08 -16.24
N GLU A 229 9.52 -30.43 -16.38
CA GLU A 229 10.14 -31.57 -15.70
C GLU A 229 10.28 -31.28 -14.20
N PHE A 230 10.76 -30.08 -13.85
CA PHE A 230 10.88 -29.63 -12.47
C PHE A 230 9.54 -29.69 -11.72
N LEU A 231 8.49 -29.08 -12.26
CA LEU A 231 7.16 -29.04 -11.62
C LEU A 231 6.45 -30.40 -11.60
N ALA A 232 6.79 -31.32 -12.51
CA ALA A 232 6.29 -32.69 -12.44
C ALA A 232 6.91 -33.46 -11.26
N GLY A 233 8.17 -33.16 -10.92
CA GLY A 233 8.87 -33.74 -9.77
C GLY A 233 8.51 -33.06 -8.45
N GLN A 234 8.40 -31.72 -8.44
CA GLN A 234 8.22 -30.88 -7.26
C GLN A 234 7.00 -29.94 -7.41
N PRO A 235 5.76 -30.47 -7.44
CA PRO A 235 4.55 -29.69 -7.70
C PRO A 235 4.24 -28.62 -6.63
N GLU A 236 4.77 -28.76 -5.41
CA GLU A 236 4.62 -27.82 -4.30
C GLU A 236 5.20 -26.43 -4.59
N HIS A 237 6.18 -26.33 -5.50
CA HIS A 237 6.76 -25.06 -5.92
C HIS A 237 5.93 -24.31 -6.97
N GLY A 238 4.83 -24.90 -7.46
CA GLY A 238 4.04 -24.33 -8.55
C GLY A 238 3.50 -22.92 -8.29
N SER A 239 3.14 -22.58 -7.05
CA SER A 239 2.70 -21.22 -6.71
C SER A 239 3.86 -20.22 -6.69
N ALA A 240 5.02 -20.62 -6.16
CA ALA A 240 6.23 -19.79 -6.15
C ALA A 240 6.73 -19.51 -7.58
N VAL A 241 6.72 -20.53 -8.45
CA VAL A 241 7.07 -20.36 -9.87
C VAL A 241 6.11 -19.42 -10.57
N ARG A 242 4.78 -19.59 -10.40
CA ARG A 242 3.81 -18.67 -11.00
C ARG A 242 4.02 -17.24 -10.52
N ARG A 243 4.27 -17.05 -9.23
CA ARG A 243 4.54 -15.73 -8.66
C ARG A 243 5.81 -15.11 -9.26
N LEU A 244 6.90 -15.87 -9.31
CA LEU A 244 8.18 -15.45 -9.89
C LEU A 244 8.06 -15.04 -11.36
N VAL A 245 7.41 -15.87 -12.17
CA VAL A 245 7.28 -15.64 -13.62
C VAL A 245 6.30 -14.50 -13.91
N GLY A 246 5.17 -14.49 -13.20
CA GLY A 246 4.07 -13.55 -13.45
C GLY A 246 4.28 -12.16 -12.88
N ASN A 247 5.18 -11.98 -11.93
CA ASN A 247 5.39 -10.67 -11.31
C ASN A 247 6.69 -10.02 -11.80
N ASP A 248 6.58 -9.20 -12.84
CA ASP A 248 7.67 -8.36 -13.37
C ASP A 248 7.46 -6.87 -13.09
N GLN A 249 6.47 -6.55 -12.25
CA GLN A 249 5.98 -5.21 -12.02
C GLN A 249 6.67 -4.54 -10.82
N PRO A 250 6.95 -3.22 -10.89
CA PRO A 250 7.72 -2.52 -9.85
C PRO A 250 7.02 -2.48 -8.48
N TYR A 251 5.69 -2.42 -8.45
CA TYR A 251 4.91 -2.30 -7.22
C TYR A 251 4.05 -3.54 -6.92
N GLY A 252 4.34 -4.68 -7.57
CA GLY A 252 3.54 -5.91 -7.43
C GLY A 252 3.83 -6.73 -6.16
N GLU A 253 4.92 -6.45 -5.46
CA GLU A 253 5.29 -7.17 -4.22
C GLU A 253 5.25 -6.25 -2.99
N PRO A 254 4.45 -6.58 -1.97
CA PRO A 254 4.76 -6.19 -0.61
C PRO A 254 6.06 -6.89 -0.21
N ARG A 255 7.20 -6.18 -0.29
CA ARG A 255 8.54 -6.68 0.04
C ARG A 255 8.73 -6.86 1.54
N ASP A 256 7.98 -7.78 2.13
CA ASP A 256 7.96 -8.10 3.55
C ASP A 256 7.60 -9.59 3.72
N ASN A 257 7.77 -10.12 4.92
CA ASN A 257 7.47 -11.50 5.24
C ASN A 257 6.25 -11.59 6.15
N ALA A 258 5.09 -11.94 5.58
CA ALA A 258 3.84 -12.07 6.33
C ALA A 258 3.92 -13.06 7.51
N CYS A 259 4.81 -14.04 7.46
CA CYS A 259 5.04 -15.03 8.51
C CYS A 259 6.06 -14.57 9.56
N GLY A 260 6.75 -13.45 9.35
CA GLY A 260 7.80 -12.95 10.22
C GLY A 260 7.26 -12.34 11.53
N ALA A 261 8.05 -12.44 12.61
CA ALA A 261 7.69 -11.89 13.92
C ALA A 261 7.51 -10.35 13.89
N GLY A 262 8.29 -9.67 13.04
CA GLY A 262 8.24 -8.22 12.86
C GLY A 262 7.13 -7.72 11.93
N PHE A 263 6.41 -8.60 11.25
CA PHE A 263 5.40 -8.21 10.26
C PHE A 263 4.26 -7.42 10.88
N LEU A 264 3.93 -6.27 10.26
CA LEU A 264 2.86 -5.38 10.69
C LEU A 264 1.71 -5.38 9.67
N PRO A 265 0.70 -6.26 9.86
CA PRO A 265 -0.51 -6.31 9.03
C PRO A 265 -1.12 -4.94 8.74
N LEU A 266 -1.09 -4.06 9.74
CA LEU A 266 -1.66 -2.72 9.66
C LEU A 266 -1.05 -1.83 8.57
N GLN A 267 0.21 -2.03 8.19
CA GLN A 267 0.83 -1.24 7.12
C GLN A 267 0.19 -1.57 5.77
N LEU A 268 0.04 -2.86 5.47
CA LEU A 268 -0.59 -3.32 4.23
C LEU A 268 -2.10 -3.03 4.23
N GLN A 269 -2.77 -3.15 5.38
CA GLN A 269 -4.16 -2.71 5.54
C GLN A 269 -4.32 -1.22 5.25
N ARG A 270 -3.42 -0.36 5.76
CA ARG A 270 -3.47 1.09 5.52
C ARG A 270 -3.30 1.39 4.04
N PHE A 271 -2.35 0.76 3.36
CA PHE A 271 -2.17 0.90 1.92
C PHE A 271 -3.47 0.56 1.15
N GLN A 272 -4.05 -0.62 1.39
CA GLN A 272 -5.25 -1.05 0.68
C GLN A 272 -6.47 -0.16 0.99
N LEU A 273 -6.65 0.23 2.25
CA LEU A 273 -7.75 1.10 2.65
C LEU A 273 -7.60 2.54 2.12
N ALA A 274 -6.37 3.01 1.93
CA ALA A 274 -6.13 4.32 1.31
C ALA A 274 -6.62 4.33 -0.13
N MET A 275 -6.45 3.24 -0.87
CA MET A 275 -7.01 3.09 -2.23
C MET A 275 -8.53 3.08 -2.27
N TYR A 276 -9.18 2.76 -1.15
CA TYR A 276 -10.65 2.80 -1.03
C TYR A 276 -11.17 4.15 -0.52
N GLY A 277 -10.30 5.13 -0.28
CA GLY A 277 -10.69 6.47 0.21
C GLY A 277 -11.03 6.51 1.70
N MET A 278 -10.41 5.65 2.53
CA MET A 278 -10.63 5.69 3.97
C MET A 278 -9.73 6.69 4.69
N ASP A 279 -10.21 7.20 5.83
CA ASP A 279 -9.55 8.24 6.62
C ASP A 279 -9.39 7.87 8.10
N ASN A 280 -8.70 8.72 8.87
CA ASN A 280 -8.55 8.65 10.33
C ASN A 280 -8.05 7.31 10.85
N TYR A 281 -6.97 6.82 10.22
CA TYR A 281 -6.27 5.62 10.60
C TYR A 281 -5.82 5.66 12.06
N SER A 282 -6.36 4.77 12.89
CA SER A 282 -5.99 4.64 14.29
C SER A 282 -5.72 3.17 14.62
N PRO A 283 -4.44 2.78 14.83
CA PRO A 283 -4.10 1.47 15.33
C PRO A 283 -4.78 1.19 16.68
N LYS A 284 -5.28 -0.04 16.84
CA LYS A 284 -5.73 -0.59 18.12
C LYS A 284 -4.86 -1.74 18.59
N SER A 285 -4.26 -2.45 17.66
CA SER A 285 -3.15 -3.37 17.86
C SER A 285 -2.35 -3.45 16.56
N THR A 286 -1.38 -4.36 16.50
CA THR A 286 -0.68 -4.72 15.27
C THR A 286 -1.59 -5.36 14.19
N ASP A 287 -2.77 -5.81 14.60
CA ASP A 287 -3.63 -6.68 13.79
C ASP A 287 -5.00 -6.04 13.52
N TRP A 288 -5.29 -4.92 14.19
CA TRP A 288 -6.60 -4.29 14.19
C TRP A 288 -6.50 -2.77 14.01
N LEU A 289 -7.15 -2.28 12.96
CA LEU A 289 -7.07 -0.92 12.48
C LEU A 289 -8.46 -0.29 12.42
N ARG A 290 -8.63 0.89 13.02
CA ARG A 290 -9.84 1.70 12.86
C ARG A 290 -9.67 2.74 11.78
N VAL A 291 -10.73 2.96 11.01
CA VAL A 291 -10.81 3.96 9.96
C VAL A 291 -12.21 4.58 9.93
N THR A 292 -12.36 5.66 9.18
CA THR A 292 -13.65 6.30 8.88
C THR A 292 -13.86 6.32 7.38
N LEU A 293 -15.09 6.07 6.95
CA LEU A 293 -15.53 6.18 5.57
C LEU A 293 -16.42 7.40 5.39
N PHE A 294 -16.34 8.03 4.22
CA PHE A 294 -17.25 9.08 3.77
C PHE A 294 -17.37 10.24 4.76
N GLN A 295 -16.29 10.57 5.47
CA GLN A 295 -16.33 11.69 6.40
C GLN A 295 -16.37 12.99 5.62
N GLY A 296 -17.47 13.72 5.72
CA GLY A 296 -17.65 14.97 4.99
C GLY A 296 -18.28 14.82 3.61
N ALA A 297 -18.31 13.59 3.07
CA ALA A 297 -18.91 13.30 1.77
C ALA A 297 -20.38 13.79 1.69
N PRO A 298 -20.85 14.22 0.51
CA PRO A 298 -22.23 14.62 0.29
C PRO A 298 -23.19 13.44 0.50
N ARG A 299 -24.42 13.70 0.97
CA ARG A 299 -25.46 12.66 0.98
C ARG A 299 -26.01 12.48 -0.43
N MET A 300 -26.64 11.33 -0.68
CA MET A 300 -27.35 11.07 -1.93
C MET A 300 -28.33 12.20 -2.33
N ALA A 301 -29.01 12.82 -1.35
CA ALA A 301 -29.94 13.92 -1.61
C ALA A 301 -29.24 15.27 -1.91
N ASP A 302 -27.96 15.39 -1.56
CA ASP A 302 -27.12 16.57 -1.78
C ASP A 302 -26.32 16.47 -3.10
N LEU A 303 -26.38 15.32 -3.79
CA LEU A 303 -25.73 15.11 -5.08
C LEU A 303 -26.44 15.88 -6.20
N GLY A 304 -25.68 16.60 -7.00
CA GLY A 304 -26.14 17.30 -8.18
C GLY A 304 -24.99 17.88 -9.01
N PRO A 305 -25.28 18.63 -10.09
CA PRO A 305 -24.24 19.16 -10.99
C PRO A 305 -23.25 20.13 -10.33
N ALA A 306 -23.53 20.63 -9.13
CA ALA A 306 -22.67 21.51 -8.36
C ALA A 306 -21.87 20.80 -7.27
N THR A 307 -22.02 19.47 -7.14
CA THR A 307 -21.25 18.68 -6.18
C THR A 307 -19.80 18.60 -6.64
N SER A 308 -18.88 18.99 -5.75
CA SER A 308 -17.44 18.84 -5.92
C SER A 308 -16.92 17.68 -5.08
N ASP A 309 -15.80 17.11 -5.52
CA ASP A 309 -15.07 16.06 -4.80
C ASP A 309 -14.15 16.64 -3.69
N ASP A 310 -14.48 17.82 -3.16
CA ASP A 310 -13.63 18.56 -2.22
C ASP A 310 -13.99 18.33 -0.75
N TRP A 311 -14.52 17.15 -0.42
CA TRP A 311 -15.11 16.86 0.89
C TRP A 311 -14.13 16.24 1.91
N VAL A 312 -12.90 15.93 1.50
CA VAL A 312 -11.84 15.42 2.39
C VAL A 312 -11.45 16.46 3.44
N TRP A 313 -11.13 15.98 4.65
CA TRP A 313 -10.80 16.80 5.83
C TRP A 313 -11.84 17.88 6.16
N PRO A 314 -13.10 17.48 6.42
CA PRO A 314 -14.15 18.44 6.74
C PRO A 314 -13.85 19.18 8.05
N PRO A 315 -14.32 20.44 8.19
CA PRO A 315 -14.17 21.19 9.43
C PRO A 315 -14.92 20.49 10.57
N ARG A 316 -14.41 20.65 11.80
CA ARG A 316 -15.08 20.15 13.00
C ARG A 316 -16.45 20.82 13.13
N PRO A 317 -17.55 20.07 13.37
CA PRO A 317 -18.87 20.66 13.54
C PRO A 317 -18.89 21.67 14.68
N THR A 318 -19.27 22.92 14.38
CA THR A 318 -19.46 23.98 15.37
C THR A 318 -20.93 23.97 15.84
N GLY A 319 -21.29 23.02 16.69
CA GLY A 319 -22.64 22.92 17.24
C GLY A 319 -22.66 22.35 18.65
N ALA A 320 -23.25 23.08 19.60
CA ALA A 320 -23.69 22.52 20.86
C ALA A 320 -24.69 21.38 20.59
N PRO A 321 -24.71 20.30 21.40
CA PRO A 321 -25.68 19.23 21.20
C PRO A 321 -27.10 19.81 21.22
N ALA A 322 -27.86 19.53 20.17
CA ALA A 322 -29.29 19.82 20.11
C ALA A 322 -30.06 18.94 21.11
#